data_AF-A0A3D0NFN0-F1
#
_entry.id   AF-A0A3D0NFN0-F1
#
_cell.length_a   1.000
_cell.length_b   1.000
_cell.length_c   1.000
_cell.angle_alpha   90.00
_cell.angle_beta   90.00
_cell.angle_gamma   90.00
#
_symmetry.space_group_name_H-M   'P 1'
#
loop_
_entity.id
_entity.type
_entity.pdbx_description
1 polymer ?
#
loop_
_entity_poly.entity_id
_entity_poly.type
_entity_poly.pdbx_seq_one_letter_code
_entity_poly.pdbx_strand_id
1 'polypeptide(L)'
;MATFTKSAGAPKPSKTLDSVDLIPFVTGENAQAPHDSLFWRVGAKRAIRMGDWKALLEPTRFGSPDWQLYNLRHDIGEENDLATQQVDVLNSLKEQWDSINAQMIDPLFDPRKK
;
A
#
# COMPACT_ATOMS: atom_id res chain seq x y z
N MET A 1 12.86 2.24 -8.84
CA MET A 1 13.47 3.06 -9.91
C MET A 1 14.43 4.09 -9.35
N ALA A 2 13.99 4.95 -8.42
CA ALA A 2 14.80 6.05 -7.88
C ALA A 2 16.20 5.65 -7.38
N THR A 3 16.34 4.55 -6.62
CA THR A 3 17.64 4.05 -6.14
C THR A 3 18.65 3.83 -7.28
N PHE A 4 18.27 3.09 -8.32
CA PHE A 4 19.15 2.81 -9.46
C PHE A 4 19.45 4.06 -10.28
N THR A 5 18.44 4.91 -10.52
CA THR A 5 18.64 6.19 -11.22
C THR A 5 19.69 7.05 -10.52
N LYS A 6 19.59 7.20 -9.20
CA LYS A 6 20.57 7.96 -8.41
C LYS A 6 21.96 7.30 -8.44
N SER A 7 22.00 5.98 -8.25
CA SER A 7 23.26 5.21 -8.26
C SER A 7 23.99 5.30 -9.59
N ALA A 8 23.26 5.34 -10.70
CA ALA A 8 23.80 5.45 -12.05
C ALA A 8 24.14 6.89 -12.46
N GLY A 9 23.85 7.91 -11.63
CA GLY A 9 24.01 9.32 -12.01
C GLY A 9 23.08 9.76 -13.14
N ALA A 10 21.98 9.03 -13.38
CA ALA A 10 21.04 9.33 -14.44
C ALA A 10 20.09 10.48 -14.04
N PRO A 11 19.58 11.27 -15.01
CA PRO A 11 18.63 12.34 -14.70
C PRO A 11 17.33 11.77 -14.11
N LYS A 12 16.76 12.48 -13.14
CA LYS A 12 15.47 12.12 -12.56
C LYS A 12 14.38 12.20 -13.63
N PRO A 13 13.49 11.20 -13.73
CA PRO A 13 12.33 11.27 -14.62
C PRO A 13 11.48 12.52 -14.36
N SER A 14 10.91 13.08 -15.43
CA SER A 14 10.01 14.24 -15.34
C SER A 14 8.67 13.90 -14.66
N LYS A 15 8.29 12.62 -14.68
CA LYS A 15 7.09 12.13 -14.01
C LYS A 15 7.34 11.98 -12.50
N THR A 16 6.31 12.27 -11.71
CA THR A 16 6.28 11.92 -10.29
C THR A 16 6.46 10.41 -10.13
N LEU A 17 7.29 10.01 -9.17
CA LEU A 17 7.59 8.62 -8.88
C LEU A 17 7.10 8.28 -7.50
N ASP A 18 6.48 7.12 -7.35
CA ASP A 18 6.14 6.57 -6.03
C ASP A 18 7.37 5.93 -5.35
N SER A 19 8.40 5.59 -6.14
CA SER A 19 9.63 4.97 -5.60
C SER A 19 10.56 6.02 -5.00
N VAL A 20 11.13 5.72 -3.83
CA VAL A 20 12.19 6.52 -3.19
C VAL A 20 13.57 5.91 -3.41
N ASP A 21 14.61 6.72 -3.17
CA ASP A 21 15.99 6.22 -3.10
C ASP A 21 16.21 5.51 -1.76
N LEU A 22 16.49 4.21 -1.82
CA LEU A 22 16.64 3.38 -0.62
C LEU A 22 18.04 3.43 -0.01
N ILE A 23 19.06 3.98 -0.69
CA ILE A 23 20.45 3.95 -0.19
C ILE A 23 20.57 4.53 1.23
N PRO A 24 20.07 5.75 1.54
CA PRO A 24 20.20 6.32 2.88
C PRO A 24 19.54 5.46 3.97
N PHE A 25 18.48 4.73 3.62
CA PHE A 25 17.74 3.89 4.55
C PHE A 25 18.47 2.59 4.86
N VAL A 26 19.11 1.97 3.86
CA VAL A 26 19.87 0.72 4.05
C VAL A 26 21.27 0.97 4.62
N THR A 27 21.86 2.15 4.42
CA THR A 27 23.15 2.52 5.03
C THR A 27 23.01 3.04 6.46
N GLY A 28 21.78 3.27 6.93
CA GLY A 28 21.50 3.80 8.26
C GLY A 28 21.67 5.32 8.38
N GLU A 29 21.91 6.04 7.27
CA GLU A 29 21.90 7.50 7.23
C GLU A 29 20.50 8.07 7.52
N ASN A 30 19.44 7.32 7.20
CA ASN A 30 18.08 7.61 7.59
C ASN A 30 17.42 6.38 8.23
N ALA A 31 17.07 6.49 9.51
CA ALA A 31 16.42 5.40 10.26
C ALA A 31 14.88 5.39 10.15
N GLN A 32 14.27 6.36 9.44
CA GLN A 32 12.82 6.40 9.24
C GLN A 32 12.37 5.34 8.23
N ALA A 33 11.06 5.05 8.20
CA ALA A 33 10.51 4.22 7.14
C ALA A 33 10.64 4.94 5.78
N PRO A 34 11.06 4.25 4.71
CA PRO A 34 11.21 4.87 3.39
C PRO A 34 9.88 5.28 2.74
N HIS A 35 8.76 4.78 3.25
CA HIS A 35 7.43 5.02 2.72
C HIS A 35 6.45 5.29 3.87
N ASP A 36 5.63 6.33 3.71
CA ASP A 36 4.52 6.61 4.64
C ASP A 36 3.39 5.58 4.49
N SER A 37 3.13 5.15 3.25
CA SER A 37 2.14 4.12 2.93
C SER A 37 2.60 3.24 1.77
N LEU A 38 2.11 2.00 1.77
CA LEU A 38 2.20 1.05 0.66
C LEU A 38 0.79 0.59 0.29
N PHE A 39 0.54 0.34 -0.99
CA PHE A 39 -0.80 -0.01 -1.45
C PHE A 39 -0.78 -1.08 -2.56
N TRP A 40 -1.89 -1.81 -2.67
CA TRP A 40 -2.10 -2.84 -3.69
C TRP A 40 -3.52 -2.75 -4.24
N ARG A 41 -3.67 -2.79 -5.57
CA ARG A 41 -4.96 -2.81 -6.27
C ARG A 41 -4.99 -3.93 -7.31
N VAL A 42 -5.84 -4.93 -7.13
CA VAL A 42 -5.97 -6.07 -8.06
C VAL A 42 -7.44 -6.40 -8.26
N GLY A 43 -8.03 -5.94 -9.36
CA GLY A 43 -9.46 -6.08 -9.62
C GLY A 43 -10.28 -5.43 -8.51
N ALA A 44 -11.11 -6.21 -7.82
CA ALA A 44 -11.88 -5.75 -6.66
C ALA A 44 -11.09 -5.80 -5.33
N LYS A 45 -9.92 -6.45 -5.30
CA LYS A 45 -9.08 -6.53 -4.11
C LYS A 45 -8.29 -5.25 -3.89
N ARG A 46 -8.22 -4.81 -2.65
CA ARG A 46 -7.55 -3.57 -2.24
C ARG A 46 -6.81 -3.82 -0.95
N ALA A 47 -5.61 -3.26 -0.81
CA ALA A 47 -4.91 -3.25 0.46
C ALA A 47 -4.10 -1.96 0.60
N ILE A 48 -4.00 -1.47 1.83
CA ILE A 48 -3.13 -0.37 2.20
C ILE A 48 -2.42 -0.70 3.51
N ARG A 49 -1.14 -0.35 3.60
CA ARG A 49 -0.34 -0.47 4.81
C ARG A 49 0.23 0.88 5.18
N MET A 50 0.08 1.27 6.44
CA MET A 50 0.67 2.46 7.05
C MET A 50 1.34 2.06 8.37
N GLY A 51 2.67 2.09 8.40
CA GLY A 51 3.44 1.56 9.52
C GLY A 51 3.11 0.09 9.80
N ASP A 52 2.57 -0.17 10.99
CA ASP A 52 2.19 -1.52 11.45
C ASP A 52 0.77 -1.92 11.05
N TRP A 53 -0.06 -0.97 10.63
CA TRP A 53 -1.46 -1.23 10.31
C TRP A 53 -1.61 -1.59 8.83
N LYS A 54 -2.40 -2.63 8.56
CA LYS A 54 -2.80 -3.03 7.22
C LYS A 54 -4.31 -3.16 7.15
N ALA A 55 -4.91 -2.47 6.19
CA ALA A 55 -6.31 -2.66 5.84
C ALA A 55 -6.39 -3.50 4.56
N LEU A 56 -7.30 -4.46 4.53
CA LEU A 56 -7.49 -5.41 3.44
C LEU A 56 -8.97 -5.50 3.06
N LEU A 57 -9.26 -5.44 1.77
CA LEU A 57 -10.58 -5.74 1.21
C LEU A 57 -10.40 -6.82 0.14
N GLU A 58 -10.95 -8.01 0.40
CA GLU A 58 -10.84 -9.16 -0.50
C GLU A 58 -12.21 -9.80 -0.75
N PRO A 59 -13.05 -9.21 -1.63
CA PRO A 59 -14.40 -9.66 -1.90
C PRO A 59 -14.39 -10.87 -2.85
N THR A 60 -13.77 -11.96 -2.40
CA THR A 60 -13.71 -13.24 -3.13
C THR A 60 -14.59 -14.29 -2.47
N ARG A 61 -14.75 -15.45 -3.11
CA ARG A 61 -15.54 -16.56 -2.58
C ARG A 61 -15.18 -16.97 -1.14
N PHE A 62 -13.92 -16.80 -0.75
CA PHE A 62 -13.40 -17.18 0.57
C PHE A 62 -12.94 -15.98 1.41
N GLY A 63 -13.05 -14.76 0.88
CA GLY A 63 -12.63 -13.54 1.58
C GLY A 63 -13.82 -12.75 2.11
N SER A 64 -13.53 -11.64 2.79
CA SER A 64 -14.55 -10.75 3.34
C SER A 64 -15.05 -9.74 2.30
N PRO A 65 -16.37 -9.49 2.21
CA PRO A 65 -16.91 -8.38 1.42
C PRO A 65 -16.62 -7.02 2.06
N ASP A 66 -16.24 -6.98 3.34
CA ASP A 66 -15.97 -5.78 4.10
C ASP A 66 -14.47 -5.56 4.32
N TRP A 67 -14.11 -4.33 4.64
CA TRP A 67 -12.73 -4.00 5.02
C TRP A 67 -12.36 -4.65 6.35
N GLN A 68 -11.21 -5.29 6.36
CA GLN A 68 -10.57 -5.90 7.52
C GLN A 68 -9.37 -5.06 7.93
N LEU A 69 -8.99 -5.13 9.21
CA LEU A 69 -7.86 -4.38 9.76
C LEU A 69 -6.96 -5.30 10.58
N TYR A 70 -5.67 -5.28 10.29
CA TYR A 70 -4.67 -6.08 10.99
C TYR A 70 -3.52 -5.23 11.49
N ASN A 71 -2.93 -5.63 12.62
CA ASN A 71 -1.71 -5.03 13.17
C ASN A 71 -0.53 -5.98 12.92
N LEU A 72 0.23 -5.73 11.86
CA LEU A 72 1.32 -6.60 11.38
C LEU A 72 2.52 -6.68 12.33
N ARG A 73 2.63 -5.79 13.33
CA ARG A 73 3.67 -5.90 14.36
C ARG A 73 3.43 -7.13 15.25
N HIS A 74 2.17 -7.45 15.52
CA HIS A 74 1.79 -8.52 16.43
C HIS A 74 1.12 -9.69 15.71
N ASP A 75 0.59 -9.46 14.51
CA ASP A 75 -0.16 -10.42 13.71
C ASP A 75 0.28 -10.36 12.26
N ILE A 76 1.44 -10.94 11.97
CA ILE A 76 1.97 -11.04 10.61
C ILE A 76 1.16 -12.01 9.73
N GLY A 77 0.41 -12.92 10.37
CA GLY A 77 -0.44 -13.91 9.70
C GLY A 77 -1.80 -13.37 9.26
N GLU A 78 -2.18 -12.17 9.71
CA GLU A 78 -3.48 -11.55 9.44
C GLU A 78 -4.64 -12.42 9.94
N GLU A 79 -4.48 -13.01 11.12
CA GLU A 79 -5.44 -13.95 11.71
C GLU A 79 -6.51 -13.23 12.55
N ASN A 80 -6.20 -12.06 13.09
CA ASN A 80 -7.03 -11.35 14.06
C ASN A 80 -7.53 -10.02 13.46
N ASP A 81 -8.76 -10.05 12.95
CA ASP A 81 -9.41 -8.85 12.41
C ASP A 81 -9.83 -7.87 13.52
N LEU A 82 -9.26 -6.68 13.49
CA LEU A 82 -9.47 -5.57 14.42
C LEU A 82 -10.39 -4.48 13.85
N ALA A 83 -11.03 -4.70 12.69
CA ALA A 83 -11.83 -3.68 11.99
C ALA A 83 -12.93 -3.07 12.87
N THR A 84 -13.59 -3.88 13.69
CA THR A 84 -14.67 -3.44 14.61
C THR A 84 -14.14 -2.85 15.92
N GLN A 85 -12.89 -3.17 16.28
CA GLN A 85 -12.27 -2.73 17.53
C GLN A 85 -11.51 -1.41 17.36
N GLN A 86 -10.98 -1.15 16.16
CA GLN A 86 -10.14 0.01 15.83
C GLN A 86 -10.70 0.75 14.61
N VAL A 87 -11.98 1.15 14.71
CA VAL A 87 -12.74 1.77 13.61
C VAL A 87 -12.10 3.07 13.12
N ASP A 88 -11.54 3.88 14.01
CA ASP A 88 -10.88 5.15 13.65
C ASP A 88 -9.62 4.91 12.80
N VAL A 89 -8.83 3.90 13.17
CA VAL A 89 -7.64 3.49 12.39
C VAL A 89 -8.07 3.00 11.01
N LEU A 90 -9.10 2.15 10.95
CA LEU A 90 -9.63 1.65 9.69
C LEU A 90 -10.11 2.77 8.78
N ASN A 91 -10.83 3.74 9.32
CA ASN A 91 -11.32 4.89 8.53
C ASN A 91 -10.17 5.75 8.02
N SER A 92 -9.15 6.02 8.84
CA SER A 92 -7.96 6.74 8.39
C SER A 92 -7.24 6.03 7.23
N LEU A 93 -7.08 4.70 7.31
CA LEU A 93 -6.47 3.92 6.23
C LEU A 93 -7.34 3.92 4.97
N LYS A 94 -8.68 3.85 5.11
CA LYS A 94 -9.61 3.92 3.98
C LYS A 94 -9.56 5.27 3.27
N GLU A 95 -9.52 6.37 4.02
CA GLU A 95 -9.39 7.72 3.46
C GLU A 95 -8.07 7.88 2.68
N GLN A 96 -6.96 7.38 3.24
CA GLN A 96 -5.68 7.39 2.56
C GLN A 96 -5.70 6.53 1.29
N TRP A 97 -6.35 5.36 1.35
CA TRP A 97 -6.55 4.51 0.19
C TRP A 97 -7.36 5.22 -0.90
N ASP A 98 -8.46 5.88 -0.55
CA ASP A 98 -9.32 6.56 -1.51
C ASP A 98 -8.58 7.74 -2.20
N SER A 99 -7.75 8.46 -1.44
CA SER A 99 -6.88 9.51 -1.98
C SER A 99 -5.88 8.98 -3.02
N ILE A 100 -5.26 7.83 -2.76
CA ILE A 100 -4.33 7.18 -3.69
C ILE A 100 -5.11 6.65 -4.91
N ASN A 101 -6.25 6.00 -4.68
CA ASN A 101 -7.06 5.42 -5.75
C ASN A 101 -7.61 6.46 -6.73
N ALA A 102 -7.92 7.67 -6.26
CA ALA A 102 -8.36 8.78 -7.11
C ALA A 102 -7.29 9.23 -8.13
N GLN A 103 -6.01 8.95 -7.89
CA GLN A 103 -4.91 9.30 -8.81
C GLN A 103 -4.66 8.22 -9.87
N MET A 104 -5.25 7.03 -9.71
CA MET A 104 -5.03 5.90 -10.60
C MET A 104 -6.05 5.88 -11.74
N ILE A 105 -5.58 5.67 -12.96
CA ILE A 105 -6.47 5.40 -14.10
C ILE A 105 -7.23 4.08 -13.92
N ASP A 106 -8.35 3.95 -14.63
CA ASP A 106 -9.05 2.68 -14.72
C ASP A 106 -8.21 1.61 -15.44
N PRO A 107 -8.44 0.32 -15.14
CA PRO A 107 -7.76 -0.77 -15.84
C PRO A 107 -7.97 -0.66 -17.36
N LEU A 108 -6.87 -0.61 -18.11
CA LEU A 108 -6.89 -0.54 -19.58
C LEU A 108 -7.47 -1.80 -20.23
N PHE A 109 -7.36 -2.94 -19.54
CA PHE A 109 -7.79 -4.24 -20.02
C PHE A 109 -8.70 -4.89 -18.98
N ASP A 110 -9.85 -5.42 -19.40
CA ASP A 110 -10.70 -6.25 -18.54
C ASP A 110 -10.37 -7.73 -18.77
N PRO A 111 -9.64 -8.40 -17.85
CA PRO A 111 -9.24 -9.79 -18.03
C PRO A 111 -10.42 -10.77 -18.05
N ARG A 112 -11.66 -10.30 -17.76
CA ARG A 112 -12.88 -11.11 -17.82
C ARG A 112 -13.58 -11.03 -19.18
N LYS A 113 -13.26 -10.02 -19.99
CA LYS A 113 -13.78 -9.90 -21.36
C LYS A 113 -12.82 -10.63 -22.30
N LYS A 114 -13.24 -11.80 -22.78
CA LYS A 114 -12.57 -12.51 -23.87
C LYS A 114 -12.86 -11.84 -25.21
#